data_AF-A0A7J4NFF8-F1
#
_entry.id   AF-A0A7J4NFF8-F1
#
_cell.length_a   1.000
_cell.length_b   1.000
_cell.length_c   1.000
_cell.angle_alpha   90.00
_cell.angle_beta   90.00
_cell.angle_gamma   90.00
#
_symmetry.space_group_name_H-M   'P 1'
#
loop_
_entity.id
_entity.type
_entity.pdbx_description
1 polymer ?
#
loop_
_entity_poly.entity_id
_entity_poly.type
_entity_poly.pdbx_seq_one_letter_code
_entity_poly.pdbx_strand_id
1 'polypeptide(L)'
;DTRKNRATKSNERRDVWFENGEEVEHGLKIRTVMRAKYQRGRQSVHQYLRMTSIVNPHASIKLIVKDKEGEIIEQGHWIRTTDRLPRVVEEIKPHPHGIQLGQLQRMLKEADERKLTSFLRHNFSGVSVRAAKEILQAAGLEEGRTPVRVKADEAQAMVEAFQGVKLLAPPTDCLSPIEEMLIKKGLSKAIDSRFASTVTRKPAVSLGNPFQIEVGLVFGGDLQADGPIEVLRFANRVPLMYQQGGCLLTKGLESVDWKRYGLDHPGGRGLPKGPAAVLIHLASTNVQFTSEAKEAVADNEEVFEEIRKAMLEVGRGLRNHLKKSSQRKKAQEKFDLINIILPEISKKTSELLEREEPDLAPVITKIMNAVFLEDEIIWDKETKKTICSITIYNYTARARAYTILAKWPEADGVCIVDNPRGGRKETTGLWNWRLDTLDPGQSAEIRFAVSGLSKGDWNESDIFFRGNGEIIGATRIDEKLLDEMRKMDALAAAEAERAAPRTESIEHLVERTPTKEIESAEGNLTEEVVDVGGNSETDAMGLWAYEEGNE
;
A
#
# COMPACT_ATOMS: atom_id res chain seq x y z
N ASP A 1 2.21 -34.64 -28.85
CA ASP A 1 3.01 -35.88 -28.93
C ASP A 1 3.91 -35.96 -27.69
N THR A 2 3.61 -36.87 -26.75
CA THR A 2 4.38 -37.03 -25.50
C THR A 2 5.80 -37.56 -25.73
N ARG A 3 6.11 -38.11 -26.91
CA ARG A 3 7.46 -38.60 -27.23
C ARG A 3 8.41 -37.48 -27.63
N LYS A 4 7.89 -36.40 -28.22
CA LYS A 4 8.71 -35.31 -28.76
C LYS A 4 8.77 -34.08 -27.85
N ASN A 5 7.96 -34.02 -26.79
CA ASN A 5 7.80 -32.84 -25.91
C ASN A 5 7.59 -31.52 -26.70
N ARG A 6 7.02 -31.62 -27.91
CA ARG A 6 6.68 -30.49 -28.78
C ARG A 6 5.18 -30.42 -28.96
N ALA A 7 4.64 -29.21 -28.90
CA ALA A 7 3.25 -28.95 -29.21
C ALA A 7 2.99 -29.29 -30.70
N THR A 8 2.08 -30.21 -30.95
CA THR A 8 1.52 -30.46 -32.28
C THR A 8 0.37 -29.49 -32.47
N LYS A 9 0.60 -28.46 -33.28
CA LYS A 9 -0.46 -27.54 -33.72
C LYS A 9 -1.27 -28.21 -34.83
N SER A 10 -2.59 -28.09 -34.78
CA SER A 10 -3.50 -28.54 -35.83
C SER A 10 -4.69 -27.58 -35.90
N ASN A 11 -5.37 -27.53 -37.06
CA ASN A 11 -6.56 -26.72 -37.27
C ASN A 11 -6.37 -25.20 -37.03
N GLU A 12 -5.20 -24.65 -37.36
CA GLU A 12 -5.03 -23.19 -37.44
C GLU A 12 -5.92 -22.66 -38.58
N ARG A 13 -6.91 -21.83 -38.22
CA ARG A 13 -7.78 -21.09 -39.14
C ARG A 13 -7.80 -19.64 -38.72
N ARG A 14 -7.88 -18.74 -39.70
CA ARG A 14 -8.10 -17.32 -39.48
C ARG A 14 -9.57 -17.06 -39.76
N ASP A 15 -10.34 -16.91 -38.68
CA ASP A 15 -11.75 -16.59 -38.73
C ASP A 15 -11.99 -15.35 -37.87
N VAL A 16 -13.01 -14.57 -38.22
CA VAL A 16 -13.45 -13.43 -37.39
C VAL A 16 -14.09 -13.99 -36.12
N TRP A 17 -13.63 -13.53 -34.96
CA TRP A 17 -14.15 -14.00 -33.68
C TRP A 17 -15.45 -13.26 -33.34
N PHE A 18 -16.57 -13.97 -33.38
CA PHE A 18 -17.85 -13.50 -32.88
C PHE A 18 -18.21 -14.12 -31.53
N GLU A 19 -18.72 -13.32 -30.59
CA GLU A 19 -19.29 -13.78 -29.33
C GLU A 19 -20.62 -13.06 -29.06
N ASN A 20 -21.69 -13.83 -28.81
CA ASN A 20 -23.06 -13.31 -28.67
C ASN A 20 -23.58 -12.42 -29.82
N GLY A 21 -23.03 -12.58 -31.03
CA GLY A 21 -23.42 -11.81 -32.22
C GLY A 21 -22.62 -10.53 -32.43
N GLU A 22 -21.66 -10.22 -31.55
CA GLU A 22 -20.75 -9.09 -31.68
C GLU A 22 -19.34 -9.56 -32.07
N GLU A 23 -18.65 -8.78 -32.90
CA GLU A 23 -17.25 -9.02 -33.26
C GLU A 23 -16.33 -8.65 -32.10
N VAL A 24 -15.39 -9.53 -31.77
CA VAL A 24 -14.41 -9.31 -30.71
C VAL A 24 -13.08 -8.90 -31.35
N GLU A 25 -12.74 -7.61 -31.23
CA GLU A 25 -11.53 -7.03 -31.84
C GLU A 25 -10.23 -7.62 -31.27
N HIS A 26 -10.19 -7.91 -29.97
CA HIS A 26 -8.97 -8.42 -29.31
C HIS A 26 -9.29 -9.35 -28.13
N GLY A 27 -8.41 -10.34 -27.90
CA GLY A 27 -8.44 -11.20 -26.71
C GLY A 27 -7.94 -12.61 -26.99
N LEU A 28 -8.05 -13.48 -25.98
CA LEU A 28 -7.69 -14.90 -26.08
C LEU A 28 -8.76 -15.76 -25.40
N LYS A 29 -9.37 -16.66 -26.16
CA LYS A 29 -10.32 -17.64 -25.65
C LYS A 29 -9.70 -19.03 -25.65
N ILE A 30 -9.55 -19.61 -24.46
CA ILE A 30 -9.05 -20.98 -24.29
C ILE A 30 -10.24 -21.89 -23.98
N ARG A 31 -10.50 -22.88 -24.84
CA ARG A 31 -11.46 -23.94 -24.60
C ARG A 31 -10.72 -25.25 -24.39
N THR A 32 -10.98 -25.91 -23.28
CA THR A 32 -10.39 -27.20 -22.96
C THR A 32 -11.46 -28.17 -22.48
N VAL A 33 -11.27 -29.45 -22.78
CA VAL A 33 -12.12 -30.53 -22.29
C VAL A 33 -11.25 -31.38 -21.37
N MET A 34 -11.65 -31.47 -20.10
CA MET A 34 -10.92 -32.23 -19.09
C MET A 34 -11.89 -33.01 -18.21
N ARG A 35 -11.43 -34.15 -17.68
CA ARG A 35 -12.18 -34.91 -16.68
C ARG A 35 -11.97 -34.25 -15.32
N ALA A 36 -12.96 -33.51 -14.85
CA ALA A 36 -12.94 -32.81 -13.57
C ALA A 36 -14.28 -32.96 -12.83
N LYS A 37 -14.26 -32.71 -11.52
CA LYS A 37 -15.46 -32.60 -10.68
C LYS A 37 -15.56 -31.18 -10.16
N TYR A 38 -16.69 -30.51 -10.42
CA TYR A 38 -16.96 -29.20 -9.86
C TYR A 38 -17.24 -29.33 -8.35
N GLN A 39 -16.45 -28.62 -7.53
CA GLN A 39 -16.60 -28.60 -6.08
C GLN A 39 -17.22 -27.28 -5.63
N ARG A 40 -18.19 -27.34 -4.73
CA ARG A 40 -18.82 -26.17 -4.09
C ARG A 40 -18.23 -25.92 -2.70
N GLY A 41 -18.41 -24.71 -2.17
CA GLY A 41 -17.98 -24.32 -0.82
C GLY A 41 -16.68 -23.51 -0.80
N ARG A 42 -15.94 -23.59 0.31
CA ARG A 42 -14.76 -22.72 0.58
C ARG A 42 -13.57 -22.95 -0.37
N GLN A 43 -13.49 -24.12 -1.00
CA GLN A 43 -12.42 -24.48 -1.95
C GLN A 43 -12.95 -24.54 -3.39
N SER A 44 -14.05 -23.85 -3.67
CA SER A 44 -14.67 -23.81 -5.00
C SER A 44 -13.97 -22.82 -5.93
N VAL A 45 -14.17 -23.02 -7.24
CA VAL A 45 -13.77 -22.07 -8.26
C VAL A 45 -14.47 -20.71 -8.06
N HIS A 46 -15.73 -20.73 -7.62
CA HIS A 46 -16.45 -19.51 -7.28
C HIS A 46 -15.73 -18.71 -6.18
N GLN A 47 -15.31 -19.35 -5.09
CA GLN A 47 -14.56 -18.69 -4.03
C GLN A 47 -13.20 -18.18 -4.52
N TYR A 48 -12.49 -18.95 -5.35
CA TYR A 48 -11.23 -18.50 -5.95
C TYR A 48 -11.42 -17.20 -6.74
N LEU A 49 -12.41 -17.16 -7.63
CA LEU A 49 -12.70 -15.97 -8.43
C LEU A 49 -13.23 -14.80 -7.59
N ARG A 50 -14.00 -15.06 -6.53
CA ARG A 50 -14.38 -14.05 -5.53
C ARG A 50 -13.14 -13.43 -4.90
N MET A 51 -12.21 -14.23 -4.39
CA MET A 51 -10.96 -13.76 -3.79
C MET A 51 -10.08 -13.00 -4.80
N THR A 52 -9.97 -13.50 -6.04
CA THR A 52 -9.24 -12.82 -7.12
C THR A 52 -9.84 -11.44 -7.41
N SER A 53 -11.17 -11.29 -7.34
CA SER A 53 -11.85 -10.02 -7.57
C SER A 53 -11.62 -8.98 -6.47
N ILE A 54 -11.30 -9.41 -5.25
CA ILE A 54 -10.98 -8.54 -4.10
C ILE A 54 -9.61 -7.90 -4.33
N VAL A 55 -8.63 -8.70 -4.73
CA VAL A 55 -7.25 -8.26 -4.92
C VAL A 55 -7.01 -7.55 -6.26
N ASN A 56 -7.86 -7.82 -7.24
CA ASN A 56 -7.80 -7.16 -8.55
C ASN A 56 -9.07 -6.31 -8.78
N PRO A 57 -9.23 -5.18 -8.06
CA PRO A 57 -10.43 -4.35 -8.15
C PRO A 57 -10.59 -3.67 -9.52
N HIS A 58 -9.54 -3.65 -10.35
CA HIS A 58 -9.55 -3.12 -11.71
C HIS A 58 -10.13 -4.11 -12.74
N ALA A 59 -10.30 -5.39 -12.37
CA ALA A 59 -10.79 -6.42 -13.27
C ALA A 59 -12.28 -6.70 -13.06
N SER A 60 -12.99 -6.96 -14.16
CA SER A 60 -14.34 -7.51 -14.13
C SER A 60 -14.29 -9.02 -14.41
N ILE A 61 -14.86 -9.82 -13.52
CA ILE A 61 -14.81 -11.29 -13.61
C ILE A 61 -16.24 -11.82 -13.66
N LYS A 62 -16.52 -12.67 -14.65
CA LYS A 62 -17.81 -13.37 -14.80
C LYS A 62 -17.57 -14.88 -14.81
N LEU A 63 -18.30 -15.59 -13.95
CA LEU A 63 -18.34 -17.04 -13.88
C LEU A 63 -19.75 -17.51 -14.24
N ILE A 64 -19.84 -18.47 -15.15
CA ILE A 64 -21.07 -19.21 -15.45
C ILE A 64 -20.73 -20.69 -15.40
N VAL A 65 -21.35 -21.41 -14.48
CA VAL A 65 -21.22 -22.86 -14.36
C VAL A 65 -22.52 -23.48 -14.81
N LYS A 66 -22.43 -24.37 -15.80
CA LYS A 66 -23.57 -25.12 -16.32
C LYS A 66 -23.40 -26.60 -16.02
N ASP A 67 -24.51 -27.29 -15.78
CA ASP A 67 -24.54 -28.75 -15.71
C ASP A 67 -24.52 -29.39 -17.11
N LYS A 68 -24.83 -30.69 -17.18
CA LYS A 68 -24.83 -31.44 -18.45
C LYS A 68 -26.06 -31.13 -19.30
N GLU A 69 -27.15 -30.76 -18.63
CA GLU A 69 -28.45 -30.42 -19.17
C GLU A 69 -28.48 -28.96 -19.68
N GLY A 70 -27.48 -28.16 -19.30
CA GLY A 70 -27.28 -26.77 -19.71
C GLY A 70 -27.83 -25.74 -18.72
N GLU A 71 -28.36 -26.19 -17.58
CA GLU A 71 -28.87 -25.32 -16.53
C GLU A 71 -27.72 -24.65 -15.76
N ILE A 72 -27.93 -23.40 -15.37
CA ILE A 72 -26.94 -22.64 -14.62
C ILE A 72 -27.00 -23.07 -13.17
N ILE A 73 -25.97 -23.78 -12.72
CA ILE A 73 -25.87 -24.30 -11.36
C ILE A 73 -25.14 -23.38 -10.39
N GLU A 74 -24.34 -22.44 -10.90
CA GLU A 74 -23.69 -21.38 -10.13
C GLU A 74 -23.26 -20.26 -11.08
N GLN A 75 -23.37 -19.02 -10.63
CA GLN A 75 -22.93 -17.85 -11.38
C GLN A 75 -22.30 -16.83 -10.44
N GLY A 76 -21.31 -16.11 -10.95
CA GLY A 76 -20.66 -15.02 -10.23
C GLY A 76 -20.42 -13.87 -11.19
N HIS A 77 -20.69 -12.65 -10.75
CA HIS A 77 -20.38 -11.45 -11.53
C HIS A 77 -19.81 -10.39 -10.60
N TRP A 78 -18.52 -10.11 -10.77
CA TRP A 78 -17.77 -9.16 -9.96
C TRP A 78 -17.26 -8.05 -10.86
N ILE A 79 -17.99 -6.93 -10.91
CA ILE A 79 -17.66 -5.77 -11.75
C ILE A 79 -16.47 -5.00 -11.15
N ARG A 80 -15.59 -4.45 -11.99
CA ARG A 80 -14.50 -3.58 -11.54
C ARG A 80 -14.99 -2.40 -10.70
N THR A 81 -14.20 -2.00 -9.71
CA THR A 81 -14.46 -0.85 -8.81
C THR A 81 -13.58 0.35 -9.13
N THR A 82 -12.48 0.13 -9.86
CA THR A 82 -11.54 1.18 -10.25
C THR A 82 -11.10 0.97 -11.70
N ASP A 83 -10.80 2.05 -12.40
CA ASP A 83 -10.15 2.01 -13.71
C ASP A 83 -8.63 2.21 -13.61
N ARG A 84 -8.12 2.52 -12.40
CA ARG A 84 -6.68 2.66 -12.15
C ARG A 84 -6.00 1.29 -12.24
N LEU A 85 -5.11 1.15 -13.20
CA LEU A 85 -4.28 -0.04 -13.37
C LEU A 85 -3.14 -0.06 -12.35
N PRO A 86 -2.71 -1.26 -11.92
CA PRO A 86 -1.53 -1.40 -11.09
C PRO A 86 -0.25 -0.87 -11.76
N ARG A 87 0.72 -0.45 -10.95
CA ARG A 87 2.06 -0.09 -11.43
C ARG A 87 2.71 -1.28 -12.14
N VAL A 88 3.31 -1.01 -13.31
CA VAL A 88 4.14 -1.95 -14.06
C VAL A 88 5.43 -2.20 -13.28
N VAL A 89 5.78 -3.48 -13.11
CA VAL A 89 7.02 -3.88 -12.44
C VAL A 89 8.15 -4.01 -13.44
N GLU A 90 9.35 -3.66 -13.00
CA GLU A 90 10.58 -3.91 -13.75
C GLU A 90 11.26 -5.19 -13.25
N GLU A 91 11.83 -5.95 -14.18
CA GLU A 91 12.62 -7.13 -13.84
C GLU A 91 13.93 -6.72 -13.18
N ILE A 92 14.27 -7.39 -12.08
CA ILE A 92 15.53 -7.16 -11.36
C ILE A 92 16.44 -8.36 -11.46
N LYS A 93 17.74 -8.08 -11.43
CA LYS A 93 18.77 -9.10 -11.31
C LYS A 93 18.73 -9.75 -9.93
N PRO A 94 19.10 -11.03 -9.82
CA PRO A 94 19.17 -11.69 -8.52
C PRO A 94 20.17 -11.01 -7.60
N HIS A 95 19.87 -11.02 -6.30
CA HIS A 95 20.81 -10.56 -5.28
C HIS A 95 21.69 -11.73 -4.78
N PRO A 96 22.99 -11.54 -4.50
CA PRO A 96 23.88 -12.64 -4.12
C PRO A 96 23.45 -13.40 -2.87
N HIS A 97 22.85 -12.73 -1.88
CA HIS A 97 22.35 -13.40 -0.65
C HIS A 97 21.24 -14.42 -0.89
N GLY A 98 20.52 -14.33 -2.02
CA GLY A 98 19.43 -15.24 -2.36
C GLY A 98 19.84 -16.40 -3.25
N ILE A 99 21.12 -16.47 -3.63
CA ILE A 99 21.61 -17.42 -4.63
C ILE A 99 22.11 -18.69 -3.97
N GLN A 100 21.64 -19.81 -4.51
CA GLN A 100 22.08 -21.15 -4.13
C GLN A 100 23.15 -21.67 -5.08
N LEU A 101 23.93 -22.65 -4.64
CA LEU A 101 25.02 -23.25 -5.41
C LEU A 101 24.60 -23.67 -6.83
N GLY A 102 23.47 -24.38 -6.96
CA GLY A 102 23.00 -24.85 -8.27
C GLY A 102 22.66 -23.71 -9.23
N GLN A 103 22.08 -22.62 -8.73
CA GLN A 103 21.78 -21.44 -9.53
C GLN A 103 23.06 -20.71 -9.93
N LEU A 104 24.01 -20.54 -8.99
CA LEU A 104 25.31 -19.94 -9.29
C LEU A 104 26.07 -20.74 -10.35
N GLN A 105 26.11 -22.07 -10.23
CA GLN A 105 26.77 -22.93 -11.22
C GLN A 105 26.15 -22.81 -12.61
N ARG A 106 24.83 -22.68 -12.71
CA ARG A 106 24.15 -22.43 -13.99
C ARG A 106 24.55 -21.07 -14.56
N MET A 107 24.48 -20.02 -13.74
CA MET A 107 24.87 -18.67 -14.14
C MET A 107 26.34 -18.59 -14.59
N LEU A 108 27.25 -19.28 -13.90
CA LEU A 108 28.68 -19.34 -14.27
C LEU A 108 28.91 -20.04 -15.61
N LYS A 109 28.09 -21.05 -15.96
CA LYS A 109 28.17 -21.77 -17.24
C LYS A 109 27.56 -20.98 -18.40
N GLU A 110 26.51 -20.21 -18.12
CA GLU A 110 25.80 -19.37 -19.09
C GLU A 110 26.40 -17.96 -19.20
N ALA A 111 27.43 -17.64 -18.40
CA ALA A 111 28.05 -16.32 -18.36
C ALA A 111 28.79 -15.98 -19.65
N ASP A 112 28.49 -14.81 -20.21
CA ASP A 112 29.16 -14.25 -21.38
C ASP A 112 30.44 -13.47 -21.00
N GLU A 113 30.62 -13.12 -19.73
CA GLU A 113 31.76 -12.31 -19.29
C GLU A 113 33.08 -13.07 -19.27
N ARG A 114 34.17 -12.37 -19.62
CA ARG A 114 35.53 -12.94 -19.62
C ARG A 114 36.19 -12.97 -18.23
N LYS A 115 35.71 -12.15 -17.30
CA LYS A 115 36.30 -11.93 -15.96
C LYS A 115 35.24 -12.07 -14.87
N LEU A 116 35.60 -12.70 -13.75
CA LEU A 116 34.72 -12.87 -12.59
C LEU A 116 34.24 -11.54 -11.99
N THR A 117 35.11 -10.52 -11.92
CA THR A 117 34.70 -9.20 -11.40
C THR A 117 33.59 -8.58 -12.25
N SER A 118 33.63 -8.79 -13.57
CA SER A 118 32.59 -8.30 -14.48
C SER A 118 31.30 -9.11 -14.35
N PHE A 119 31.43 -10.44 -14.26
CA PHE A 119 30.30 -11.35 -14.04
C PHE A 119 29.52 -10.96 -12.78
N LEU A 120 30.22 -10.77 -11.65
CA LEU A 120 29.59 -10.41 -10.38
C LEU A 120 28.86 -9.05 -10.44
N ARG A 121 29.41 -8.08 -11.14
CA ARG A 121 28.82 -6.74 -11.28
C ARG A 121 27.61 -6.73 -12.23
N HIS A 122 27.65 -7.49 -13.33
CA HIS A 122 26.63 -7.43 -14.35
C HIS A 122 25.46 -8.38 -14.12
N ASN A 123 25.67 -9.49 -13.41
CA ASN A 123 24.63 -10.52 -13.23
C ASN A 123 23.90 -10.42 -11.89
N PHE A 124 24.44 -9.65 -10.93
CA PHE A 124 23.83 -9.51 -9.61
C PHE A 124 23.46 -8.05 -9.30
N SER A 125 22.37 -7.89 -8.57
CA SER A 125 21.96 -6.60 -8.01
C SER A 125 22.77 -6.29 -6.74
N GLY A 126 23.02 -5.00 -6.48
CA GLY A 126 23.67 -4.55 -5.23
C GLY A 126 25.18 -4.80 -5.13
N VAL A 127 25.84 -5.27 -6.21
CA VAL A 127 27.27 -5.58 -6.22
C VAL A 127 28.08 -4.45 -6.87
N SER A 128 28.82 -3.71 -6.04
CA SER A 128 29.82 -2.74 -6.51
C SER A 128 31.13 -3.43 -6.94
N VAL A 129 31.98 -2.73 -7.68
CA VAL A 129 33.32 -3.25 -8.05
C VAL A 129 34.14 -3.60 -6.82
N ARG A 130 34.02 -2.80 -5.75
CA ARG A 130 34.68 -3.05 -4.46
C ARG A 130 34.15 -4.34 -3.82
N ALA A 131 32.83 -4.48 -3.73
CA ALA A 131 32.21 -5.68 -3.16
C ALA A 131 32.55 -6.94 -3.96
N ALA A 132 32.59 -6.86 -5.30
CA ALA A 132 33.01 -7.97 -6.14
C ALA A 132 34.45 -8.43 -5.83
N LYS A 133 35.39 -7.49 -5.62
CA LYS A 133 36.76 -7.81 -5.23
C LYS A 133 36.83 -8.44 -3.83
N GLU A 134 36.08 -7.90 -2.87
CA GLU A 134 36.00 -8.44 -1.50
C GLU A 134 35.43 -9.88 -1.50
N ILE A 135 34.39 -10.14 -2.29
CA ILE A 135 33.82 -11.50 -2.47
C ILE A 135 34.88 -12.45 -3.03
N LEU A 136 35.58 -12.06 -4.10
CA LEU A 136 36.56 -12.92 -4.76
C LEU A 136 37.77 -13.18 -3.85
N GLN A 137 38.20 -12.18 -3.09
CA GLN A 137 39.27 -12.34 -2.10
C GLN A 137 38.85 -13.31 -0.98
N ALA A 138 37.63 -13.19 -0.46
CA ALA A 138 37.10 -14.10 0.56
C ALA A 138 36.94 -15.54 0.04
N ALA A 139 36.60 -15.70 -1.24
CA ALA A 139 36.47 -17.00 -1.89
C ALA A 139 37.81 -17.60 -2.37
N GLY A 140 38.93 -16.87 -2.26
CA GLY A 140 40.24 -17.32 -2.74
C GLY A 140 40.35 -17.40 -4.27
N LEU A 141 39.61 -16.56 -4.99
CA LEU A 141 39.53 -16.57 -6.46
C LEU A 141 40.19 -15.33 -7.08
N GLU A 142 40.89 -15.53 -8.20
CA GLU A 142 41.49 -14.44 -8.96
C GLU A 142 40.45 -13.64 -9.76
N GLU A 143 40.56 -12.31 -9.73
CA GLU A 143 39.68 -11.36 -10.42
C GLU A 143 39.55 -11.61 -11.93
N GLY A 144 40.68 -11.98 -12.57
CA GLY A 144 40.79 -12.16 -14.01
C GLY A 144 40.29 -13.51 -14.51
N ARG A 145 39.90 -14.42 -13.60
CA ARG A 145 39.49 -15.77 -13.98
C ARG A 145 38.19 -15.76 -14.77
N THR A 146 38.06 -16.69 -15.71
CA THR A 146 36.86 -16.84 -16.54
C THR A 146 35.75 -17.57 -15.77
N PRO A 147 34.51 -17.04 -15.71
CA PRO A 147 33.38 -17.64 -14.99
C PRO A 147 33.13 -19.12 -15.30
N VAL A 148 33.14 -19.49 -16.59
CA VAL A 148 32.88 -20.86 -17.06
C VAL A 148 33.89 -21.89 -16.53
N ARG A 149 35.08 -21.44 -16.09
CA ARG A 149 36.17 -22.30 -15.58
C ARG A 149 36.16 -22.46 -14.05
N VAL A 150 35.13 -21.94 -13.37
CA VAL A 150 34.97 -22.10 -11.92
C VAL A 150 34.42 -23.49 -11.61
N LYS A 151 35.09 -24.20 -10.69
CA LYS A 151 34.69 -25.55 -10.26
C LYS A 151 33.59 -25.49 -9.20
N ALA A 152 32.96 -26.63 -8.91
CA ALA A 152 31.90 -26.72 -7.92
C ALA A 152 32.35 -26.28 -6.51
N ASP A 153 33.52 -26.72 -6.06
CA ASP A 153 34.07 -26.40 -4.73
C ASP A 153 34.36 -24.89 -4.59
N GLU A 154 34.83 -24.27 -5.67
CA GLU A 154 35.10 -22.82 -5.74
C GLU A 154 33.79 -22.00 -5.78
N ALA A 155 32.77 -22.50 -6.47
CA ALA A 155 31.45 -21.90 -6.46
C ALA A 155 30.81 -21.98 -5.07
N GLN A 156 31.04 -23.08 -4.32
CA GLN A 156 30.60 -23.21 -2.93
C GLN A 156 31.26 -22.16 -2.03
N ALA A 157 32.59 -21.98 -2.15
CA ALA A 157 33.32 -20.93 -1.43
C ALA A 157 32.80 -19.52 -1.78
N MET A 158 32.39 -19.28 -3.02
CA MET A 158 31.78 -18.01 -3.44
C MET A 158 30.40 -17.78 -2.81
N VAL A 159 29.55 -18.81 -2.70
CA VAL A 159 28.24 -18.71 -2.02
C VAL A 159 28.41 -18.39 -0.54
N GLU A 160 29.39 -19.00 0.12
CA GLU A 160 29.73 -18.69 1.52
C GLU A 160 30.23 -17.25 1.66
N ALA A 161 31.07 -16.79 0.72
CA ALA A 161 31.54 -15.40 0.67
C ALA A 161 30.40 -14.39 0.48
N PHE A 162 29.34 -14.72 -0.30
CA PHE A 162 28.19 -13.85 -0.46
C PHE A 162 27.53 -13.50 0.88
N GLN A 163 27.39 -14.47 1.79
CA GLN A 163 26.75 -14.25 3.10
C GLN A 163 27.62 -13.40 4.05
N GLY A 164 28.95 -13.48 3.91
CA GLY A 164 29.88 -12.73 4.76
C GLY A 164 30.09 -11.26 4.34
N VAL A 165 29.92 -10.94 3.05
CA VAL A 165 30.17 -9.60 2.52
C VAL A 165 28.92 -8.72 2.62
N LYS A 166 29.12 -7.47 3.06
CA LYS A 166 28.06 -6.46 3.10
C LYS A 166 27.77 -5.93 1.70
N LEU A 167 26.54 -6.17 1.24
CA LEU A 167 26.05 -5.74 -0.07
C LEU A 167 24.98 -4.66 0.07
N LEU A 168 24.75 -3.91 -1.01
CA LEU A 168 23.66 -2.95 -1.08
C LEU A 168 22.34 -3.71 -1.22
N ALA A 169 21.28 -3.19 -0.57
CA ALA A 169 19.96 -3.77 -0.71
C ALA A 169 19.50 -3.75 -2.18
N PRO A 170 18.81 -4.80 -2.65
CA PRO A 170 18.18 -4.80 -3.96
C PRO A 170 17.13 -3.68 -4.08
N PRO A 171 16.89 -3.16 -5.30
CA PRO A 171 15.86 -2.17 -5.55
C PRO A 171 14.46 -2.75 -5.26
N THR A 172 13.55 -1.90 -4.79
CA THR A 172 12.19 -2.29 -4.36
C THR A 172 11.12 -2.00 -5.42
N ASP A 173 11.48 -1.30 -6.50
CA ASP A 173 10.60 -0.97 -7.64
C ASP A 173 10.10 -2.19 -8.44
N CYS A 174 10.64 -3.37 -8.18
CA CYS A 174 10.18 -4.63 -8.75
C CYS A 174 8.88 -5.17 -8.13
N LEU A 175 8.36 -4.52 -7.08
CA LEU A 175 7.13 -4.92 -6.39
C LEU A 175 5.93 -4.10 -6.88
N SER A 176 4.79 -4.77 -7.06
CA SER A 176 3.50 -4.13 -7.34
C SER A 176 2.52 -4.49 -6.21
N PRO A 177 2.55 -3.75 -5.09
CA PRO A 177 1.57 -3.91 -4.02
C PRO A 177 0.15 -3.61 -4.52
N ILE A 178 -0.87 -3.98 -3.74
CA ILE A 178 -2.27 -3.66 -4.05
C ILE A 178 -2.56 -2.21 -3.67
N GLU A 179 -1.93 -1.68 -2.62
CA GLU A 179 -2.20 -0.37 -1.99
C GLU A 179 -3.42 -0.38 -1.05
N GLU A 180 -3.30 0.35 0.06
CA GLU A 180 -4.30 0.41 1.14
C GLU A 180 -5.72 0.74 0.65
N MET A 181 -5.83 1.75 -0.23
CA MET A 181 -7.12 2.21 -0.76
C MET A 181 -7.80 1.15 -1.62
N LEU A 182 -7.03 0.43 -2.44
CA LEU A 182 -7.55 -0.62 -3.30
C LEU A 182 -7.94 -1.86 -2.49
N ILE A 183 -7.20 -2.20 -1.42
CA ILE A 183 -7.58 -3.24 -0.47
C ILE A 183 -8.91 -2.89 0.19
N LYS A 184 -9.08 -1.64 0.63
CA LYS A 184 -10.34 -1.17 1.23
C LYS A 184 -11.52 -1.30 0.26
N LYS A 185 -11.38 -0.81 -0.98
CA LYS A 185 -12.41 -0.96 -2.03
C LYS A 185 -12.72 -2.42 -2.34
N GLY A 186 -11.68 -3.26 -2.43
CA GLY A 186 -11.80 -4.70 -2.72
C GLY A 186 -12.56 -5.44 -1.63
N LEU A 187 -12.27 -5.13 -0.37
CA LEU A 187 -12.94 -5.73 0.79
C LEU A 187 -14.40 -5.28 0.87
N SER A 188 -14.67 -3.97 0.73
CA SER A 188 -16.05 -3.44 0.73
C SER A 188 -16.92 -3.95 -0.42
N LYS A 189 -16.33 -4.42 -1.53
CA LYS A 189 -17.06 -5.04 -2.64
C LYS A 189 -17.56 -6.44 -2.31
N ALA A 190 -16.77 -7.22 -1.59
CA ALA A 190 -17.03 -8.65 -1.37
C ALA A 190 -17.67 -8.95 -0.02
N ILE A 191 -17.54 -8.04 0.94
CA ILE A 191 -18.04 -8.16 2.32
C ILE A 191 -18.66 -6.82 2.68
N ASP A 192 -19.97 -6.79 2.97
CA ASP A 192 -20.59 -5.62 3.59
C ASP A 192 -20.02 -5.51 5.01
N SER A 193 -19.29 -4.43 5.29
CA SER A 193 -18.60 -4.24 6.56
C SER A 193 -18.84 -2.84 7.10
N ARG A 194 -18.97 -2.74 8.42
CA ARG A 194 -19.16 -1.45 9.11
C ARG A 194 -17.84 -0.71 9.33
N PHE A 195 -16.74 -1.45 9.28
CA PHE A 195 -15.40 -0.95 9.53
C PHE A 195 -14.40 -1.65 8.63
N ALA A 196 -13.41 -0.89 8.13
CA ALA A 196 -12.27 -1.43 7.40
C ALA A 196 -10.97 -0.70 7.79
N SER A 197 -9.98 -1.46 8.24
CA SER A 197 -8.63 -0.99 8.55
C SER A 197 -7.63 -1.67 7.64
N THR A 198 -6.78 -0.90 6.98
CA THR A 198 -5.75 -1.41 6.05
C THR A 198 -4.39 -0.83 6.42
N VAL A 199 -3.34 -1.62 6.20
CA VAL A 199 -1.94 -1.23 6.42
C VAL A 199 -1.11 -1.81 5.28
N THR A 200 -0.35 -0.95 4.60
CA THR A 200 0.70 -1.33 3.64
C THR A 200 2.05 -0.97 4.26
N ARG A 201 2.84 -1.98 4.61
CA ARG A 201 4.17 -1.79 5.20
C ARG A 201 5.17 -1.33 4.15
N LYS A 202 6.27 -0.70 4.58
CA LYS A 202 7.40 -0.42 3.69
C LYS A 202 8.02 -1.73 3.17
N PRO A 203 8.54 -1.78 1.94
CA PRO A 203 9.26 -2.94 1.44
C PRO A 203 10.45 -3.29 2.33
N ALA A 204 10.66 -4.58 2.57
CA ALA A 204 11.80 -5.15 3.26
C ALA A 204 12.50 -6.16 2.33
N VAL A 205 13.64 -6.70 2.75
CA VAL A 205 14.41 -7.67 1.97
C VAL A 205 14.69 -8.87 2.83
N SER A 206 14.40 -10.08 2.33
CA SER A 206 14.72 -11.35 2.98
C SER A 206 15.51 -12.24 2.04
N LEU A 207 16.68 -12.71 2.49
CA LEU A 207 17.58 -13.55 1.69
C LEU A 207 17.81 -12.95 0.29
N GLY A 208 18.02 -11.62 0.20
CA GLY A 208 18.21 -10.92 -1.06
C GLY A 208 16.97 -10.74 -1.94
N ASN A 209 15.78 -11.16 -1.51
CA ASN A 209 14.53 -10.96 -2.24
C ASN A 209 13.72 -9.82 -1.59
N PRO A 210 13.44 -8.72 -2.31
CA PRO A 210 12.49 -7.72 -1.84
C PRO A 210 11.11 -8.32 -1.62
N PHE A 211 10.48 -7.97 -0.52
CA PHE A 211 9.10 -8.31 -0.23
C PHE A 211 8.37 -7.16 0.47
N GLN A 212 7.04 -7.16 0.36
CA GLN A 212 6.18 -6.18 1.00
C GLN A 212 4.92 -6.88 1.54
N ILE A 213 4.52 -6.49 2.74
CA ILE A 213 3.34 -7.04 3.42
C ILE A 213 2.23 -6.00 3.46
N GLU A 214 1.03 -6.44 3.09
CA GLU A 214 -0.18 -5.65 3.21
C GLU A 214 -1.23 -6.45 3.98
N VAL A 215 -1.89 -5.80 4.93
CA VAL A 215 -2.93 -6.42 5.75
C VAL A 215 -4.17 -5.54 5.72
N GLY A 216 -5.32 -6.17 5.48
CA GLY A 216 -6.63 -5.53 5.62
C GLY A 216 -7.48 -6.28 6.62
N LEU A 217 -8.21 -5.58 7.48
CA LEU A 217 -9.20 -6.15 8.38
C LEU A 217 -10.52 -5.44 8.17
N VAL A 218 -11.56 -6.22 7.98
CA VAL A 218 -12.95 -5.75 8.02
C VAL A 218 -13.66 -6.32 9.23
N PHE A 219 -14.52 -5.51 9.83
CA PHE A 219 -15.28 -5.88 11.02
C PHE A 219 -16.77 -5.51 10.88
N GLY A 220 -17.63 -6.41 11.34
CA GLY A 220 -19.09 -6.25 11.34
C GLY A 220 -19.75 -6.61 10.00
N GLY A 221 -20.99 -6.15 9.84
CA GLY A 221 -21.83 -6.43 8.69
C GLY A 221 -22.39 -7.86 8.69
N ASP A 222 -22.35 -8.54 7.55
CA ASP A 222 -22.92 -9.88 7.35
C ASP A 222 -22.01 -11.03 7.85
N LEU A 223 -20.91 -10.70 8.52
CA LEU A 223 -19.97 -11.68 9.05
C LEU A 223 -20.53 -12.37 10.30
N GLN A 224 -20.30 -13.68 10.40
CA GLN A 224 -20.77 -14.49 11.53
C GLN A 224 -20.05 -14.09 12.82
N ALA A 225 -20.80 -13.70 13.85
CA ALA A 225 -20.23 -13.23 15.11
C ALA A 225 -19.62 -14.35 15.98
N ASP A 226 -20.22 -15.55 15.98
CA ASP A 226 -19.83 -16.65 16.88
C ASP A 226 -18.81 -17.63 16.26
N GLY A 227 -18.43 -17.40 15.00
CA GLY A 227 -17.52 -18.26 14.23
C GLY A 227 -16.06 -17.81 14.28
N PRO A 228 -15.12 -18.67 13.81
CA PRO A 228 -13.75 -18.23 13.55
C PRO A 228 -13.76 -17.16 12.45
N ILE A 229 -12.83 -16.21 12.55
CA ILE A 229 -12.70 -15.15 11.55
C ILE A 229 -12.39 -15.71 10.15
N GLU A 230 -12.83 -15.00 9.09
CA GLU A 230 -12.47 -15.37 7.72
C GLU A 230 -11.04 -14.89 7.40
N VAL A 231 -10.15 -15.82 7.04
CA VAL A 231 -8.76 -15.48 6.66
C VAL A 231 -8.60 -15.58 5.15
N LEU A 232 -8.24 -14.47 4.52
CA LEU A 232 -7.99 -14.35 3.08
C LEU A 232 -6.48 -14.20 2.86
N ARG A 233 -5.84 -15.24 2.33
CA ARG A 233 -4.39 -15.28 2.11
C ARG A 233 -4.06 -15.06 0.64
N PHE A 234 -3.08 -14.21 0.37
CA PHE A 234 -2.63 -13.91 -0.97
C PHE A 234 -1.11 -13.85 -1.05
N ALA A 235 -0.57 -14.40 -2.14
CA ALA A 235 0.84 -14.26 -2.51
C ALA A 235 0.90 -13.77 -3.96
N ASN A 236 1.59 -12.65 -4.23
CA ASN A 236 1.69 -12.03 -5.55
C ASN A 236 0.33 -11.94 -6.28
N ARG A 237 -0.68 -11.42 -5.59
CA ARG A 237 -2.07 -11.32 -6.04
C ARG A 237 -2.81 -12.62 -6.36
N VAL A 238 -2.24 -13.77 -6.00
CA VAL A 238 -2.87 -15.08 -6.16
C VAL A 238 -3.50 -15.54 -4.83
N PRO A 239 -4.80 -15.91 -4.82
CA PRO A 239 -5.44 -16.47 -3.63
C PRO A 239 -4.87 -17.83 -3.24
N LEU A 240 -4.61 -18.03 -1.95
CA LEU A 240 -4.17 -19.30 -1.38
C LEU A 240 -5.32 -19.95 -0.61
N MET A 241 -5.94 -20.99 -1.17
CA MET A 241 -7.16 -21.59 -0.60
C MET A 241 -6.90 -22.83 0.27
N TYR A 242 -5.84 -23.58 -0.01
CA TYR A 242 -5.57 -24.85 0.68
C TYR A 242 -4.49 -24.71 1.75
N GLN A 243 -4.34 -25.74 2.60
CA GLN A 243 -3.26 -25.87 3.60
C GLN A 243 -3.11 -24.67 4.55
N GLN A 244 -4.23 -24.10 5.02
CA GLN A 244 -4.22 -22.90 5.88
C GLN A 244 -3.38 -23.07 7.14
N GLY A 245 -3.45 -24.21 7.83
CA GLY A 245 -2.73 -24.43 9.10
C GLY A 245 -1.20 -24.46 8.99
N GLY A 246 -0.65 -24.79 7.83
CA GLY A 246 0.79 -24.83 7.60
C GLY A 246 1.38 -23.52 7.07
N CYS A 247 0.54 -22.55 6.71
CA CYS A 247 0.97 -21.35 6.03
C CYS A 247 1.51 -20.28 7.00
N LEU A 248 2.66 -19.70 6.65
CA LEU A 248 3.27 -18.59 7.38
C LEU A 248 2.29 -17.43 7.65
N LEU A 249 1.46 -17.06 6.66
CA LEU A 249 0.50 -15.98 6.79
C LEU A 249 -0.51 -16.23 7.92
N THR A 250 -0.99 -17.48 8.04
CA THR A 250 -1.90 -17.88 9.12
C THR A 250 -1.18 -17.86 10.46
N LYS A 251 0.03 -18.43 10.52
CA LYS A 251 0.85 -18.44 11.74
C LYS A 251 1.12 -17.03 12.26
N GLY A 252 1.38 -16.07 11.36
CA GLY A 252 1.55 -14.66 11.69
C GLY A 252 0.31 -14.07 12.38
N LEU A 253 -0.89 -14.41 11.88
CA LEU A 253 -2.15 -14.01 12.49
C LEU A 253 -2.40 -14.67 13.85
N GLU A 254 -2.10 -15.98 13.97
CA GLU A 254 -2.26 -16.73 15.23
C GLU A 254 -1.29 -16.28 16.33
N SER A 255 -0.16 -15.68 15.97
CA SER A 255 0.85 -15.19 16.91
C SER A 255 0.43 -13.97 17.73
N VAL A 256 -0.65 -13.30 17.32
CA VAL A 256 -1.15 -12.07 17.94
C VAL A 256 -2.28 -12.38 18.92
N ASP A 257 -2.23 -11.78 20.11
CA ASP A 257 -3.31 -11.86 21.12
C ASP A 257 -4.45 -10.91 20.75
N TRP A 258 -5.38 -11.39 19.93
CA TRP A 258 -6.52 -10.62 19.42
C TRP A 258 -7.53 -10.23 20.49
N LYS A 259 -7.51 -10.88 21.66
CA LYS A 259 -8.34 -10.51 22.81
C LYS A 259 -8.08 -9.09 23.27
N ARG A 260 -6.82 -8.63 23.19
CA ARG A 260 -6.43 -7.25 23.53
C ARG A 260 -6.96 -6.22 22.54
N TYR A 261 -7.34 -6.67 21.35
CA TYR A 261 -7.81 -5.83 20.25
C TYR A 261 -9.33 -5.92 20.03
N GLY A 262 -10.04 -6.69 20.87
CA GLY A 262 -11.50 -6.71 20.95
C GLY A 262 -12.19 -7.85 20.19
N LEU A 263 -11.43 -8.82 19.68
CA LEU A 263 -12.01 -10.10 19.21
C LEU A 263 -12.02 -11.12 20.34
N ASP A 264 -12.89 -12.12 20.26
CA ASP A 264 -12.84 -13.23 21.21
C ASP A 264 -11.71 -14.20 20.79
N HIS A 265 -10.96 -14.73 21.75
CA HIS A 265 -9.88 -15.67 21.47
C HIS A 265 -9.83 -16.75 22.56
N PRO A 266 -10.77 -17.72 22.52
CA PRO A 266 -10.84 -18.77 23.53
C PRO A 266 -9.55 -19.58 23.56
N GLY A 267 -8.86 -19.60 24.70
CA GLY A 267 -7.63 -20.37 24.89
C GLY A 267 -6.35 -19.75 24.31
N GLY A 268 -6.41 -18.55 23.72
CA GLY A 268 -5.22 -17.79 23.26
C GLY A 268 -4.34 -18.52 22.24
N ARG A 269 -4.86 -19.56 21.58
CA ARG A 269 -4.18 -20.36 20.56
C ARG A 269 -5.11 -20.57 19.38
N GLY A 270 -4.55 -20.56 18.17
CA GLY A 270 -5.30 -20.70 16.92
C GLY A 270 -6.03 -19.43 16.50
N LEU A 271 -7.03 -19.57 15.63
CA LEU A 271 -7.75 -18.43 15.06
C LEU A 271 -8.71 -17.80 16.08
N PRO A 272 -8.78 -16.46 16.16
CA PRO A 272 -9.77 -15.78 16.97
C PRO A 272 -11.18 -15.95 16.39
N LYS A 273 -12.18 -15.65 17.21
CA LYS A 273 -13.60 -15.65 16.85
C LYS A 273 -14.15 -14.23 16.82
N GLY A 274 -15.06 -14.00 15.89
CA GLY A 274 -15.74 -12.72 15.76
C GLY A 274 -16.19 -12.44 14.33
N PRO A 275 -17.03 -11.39 14.14
CA PRO A 275 -17.50 -10.97 12.84
C PRO A 275 -16.41 -10.16 12.12
N ALA A 276 -15.29 -10.81 11.81
CA ALA A 276 -14.14 -10.17 11.16
C ALA A 276 -13.60 -11.02 10.02
N ALA A 277 -13.08 -10.35 9.00
CA ALA A 277 -12.28 -10.97 7.96
C ALA A 277 -10.93 -10.27 7.83
N VAL A 278 -9.86 -11.05 7.69
CA VAL A 278 -8.49 -10.53 7.59
C VAL A 278 -7.87 -10.96 6.27
N LEU A 279 -7.51 -9.98 5.46
CA LEU A 279 -6.74 -10.11 4.25
C LEU A 279 -5.25 -9.95 4.55
N ILE A 280 -4.44 -10.88 4.05
CA ILE A 280 -2.99 -10.87 4.19
C ILE A 280 -2.39 -11.06 2.80
N HIS A 281 -1.63 -10.08 2.34
CA HIS A 281 -0.95 -10.12 1.05
C HIS A 281 0.56 -10.04 1.26
N LEU A 282 1.26 -11.00 0.66
CA LEU A 282 2.72 -11.01 0.51
C LEU A 282 3.07 -10.77 -0.96
N ALA A 283 3.65 -9.62 -1.27
CA ALA A 283 4.28 -9.36 -2.56
C ALA A 283 5.78 -9.65 -2.44
N SER A 284 6.37 -10.46 -3.31
CA SER A 284 7.80 -10.74 -3.35
C SER A 284 8.22 -11.15 -4.76
N THR A 285 9.47 -10.88 -5.14
CA THR A 285 10.04 -11.41 -6.39
C THR A 285 10.12 -12.93 -6.38
N ASN A 286 10.36 -13.51 -5.21
CA ASN A 286 10.39 -14.95 -4.99
C ASN A 286 9.67 -15.31 -3.68
N VAL A 287 8.52 -15.98 -3.80
CA VAL A 287 7.76 -16.48 -2.65
C VAL A 287 8.18 -17.92 -2.37
N GLN A 288 8.64 -18.18 -1.15
CA GLN A 288 9.00 -19.52 -0.70
C GLN A 288 7.72 -20.29 -0.34
N PHE A 289 7.44 -21.38 -1.05
CA PHE A 289 6.28 -22.24 -0.79
C PHE A 289 6.69 -23.54 -0.09
N THR A 290 5.80 -24.11 0.72
CA THR A 290 6.02 -25.40 1.39
C THR A 290 5.99 -26.58 0.43
N SER A 291 5.31 -26.44 -0.70
CA SER A 291 5.14 -27.47 -1.72
C SER A 291 5.08 -26.87 -3.12
N GLU A 292 5.34 -27.71 -4.12
CA GLU A 292 5.28 -27.35 -5.55
C GLU A 292 3.88 -26.91 -5.99
N ALA A 293 2.83 -27.28 -5.24
CA ALA A 293 1.46 -26.86 -5.49
C ALA A 293 1.21 -25.38 -5.18
N LYS A 294 2.14 -24.68 -4.50
CA LYS A 294 2.08 -23.26 -4.17
C LYS A 294 0.86 -22.83 -3.33
N GLU A 295 0.39 -23.70 -2.44
CA GLU A 295 -0.82 -23.45 -1.62
C GLU A 295 -0.54 -22.80 -0.25
N ALA A 296 0.71 -22.89 0.23
CA ALA A 296 1.11 -22.34 1.51
C ALA A 296 2.53 -21.78 1.44
N VAL A 297 2.71 -20.59 2.02
CA VAL A 297 4.00 -19.93 2.19
C VAL A 297 4.78 -20.65 3.30
N ALA A 298 6.05 -20.95 3.02
CA ALA A 298 7.00 -21.60 3.92
C ALA A 298 7.40 -20.70 5.10
N ASP A 299 7.98 -21.30 6.13
CA ASP A 299 8.41 -20.57 7.32
C ASP A 299 9.64 -19.71 7.02
N ASN A 300 9.58 -18.44 7.41
CA ASN A 300 10.66 -17.47 7.25
C ASN A 300 10.53 -16.41 8.34
N GLU A 301 11.56 -16.29 9.19
CA GLU A 301 11.53 -15.44 10.39
C GLU A 301 11.44 -13.95 10.07
N GLU A 302 12.16 -13.47 9.06
CA GLU A 302 12.14 -12.05 8.66
C GLU A 302 10.76 -11.65 8.13
N VAL A 303 10.17 -12.51 7.30
CA VAL A 303 8.82 -12.29 6.77
C VAL A 303 7.76 -12.44 7.88
N PHE A 304 7.94 -13.39 8.80
CA PHE A 304 7.06 -13.60 9.95
C PHE A 304 6.96 -12.36 10.83
N GLU A 305 8.10 -11.78 11.22
CA GLU A 305 8.15 -10.61 12.08
C GLU A 305 7.48 -9.40 11.43
N GLU A 306 7.65 -9.23 10.11
CA GLU A 306 7.01 -8.12 9.40
C GLU A 306 5.48 -8.32 9.26
N ILE A 307 5.01 -9.55 9.04
CA ILE A 307 3.58 -9.89 9.10
C ILE A 307 3.03 -9.58 10.49
N ARG A 308 3.73 -10.00 11.55
CA ARG A 308 3.31 -9.77 12.94
C ARG A 308 3.18 -8.28 13.25
N LYS A 309 4.13 -7.44 12.82
CA LYS A 309 4.04 -5.98 12.99
C LYS A 309 2.83 -5.39 12.28
N ALA A 310 2.58 -5.80 11.03
CA ALA A 310 1.40 -5.36 10.27
C ALA A 310 0.09 -5.75 10.96
N MET A 311 0.01 -6.97 11.49
CA MET A 311 -1.16 -7.45 12.25
C MET A 311 -1.42 -6.63 13.52
N LEU A 312 -0.37 -6.30 14.28
CA LEU A 312 -0.48 -5.48 15.47
C LEU A 312 -0.98 -4.07 15.15
N GLU A 313 -0.55 -3.49 14.02
CA GLU A 313 -0.98 -2.19 13.55
C GLU A 313 -2.47 -2.17 13.20
N VAL A 314 -2.93 -3.15 12.43
CA VAL A 314 -4.35 -3.33 12.10
C VAL A 314 -5.19 -3.63 13.35
N GLY A 315 -4.68 -4.44 14.28
CA GLY A 315 -5.34 -4.71 15.55
C GLY A 315 -5.54 -3.46 16.41
N ARG A 316 -4.58 -2.53 16.43
CA ARG A 316 -4.75 -1.22 17.10
C ARG A 316 -5.87 -0.41 16.47
N GLY A 317 -5.98 -0.42 15.13
CA GLY A 317 -7.08 0.20 14.39
C GLY A 317 -8.44 -0.32 14.84
N LEU A 318 -8.61 -1.65 14.87
CA LEU A 318 -9.84 -2.29 15.34
C LEU A 318 -10.20 -1.92 16.79
N ARG A 319 -9.21 -1.95 17.69
CA ARG A 319 -9.42 -1.62 19.11
C ARG A 319 -9.93 -0.19 19.28
N ASN A 320 -9.36 0.75 18.52
CA ASN A 320 -9.77 2.16 18.58
C ASN A 320 -11.20 2.33 18.06
N HIS A 321 -11.55 1.66 16.97
CA HIS A 321 -12.92 1.65 16.44
C HIS A 321 -13.92 1.09 17.47
N LEU A 322 -13.63 -0.07 18.06
CA LEU A 322 -14.50 -0.69 19.07
C LEU A 322 -14.66 0.20 20.32
N LYS A 323 -13.58 0.84 20.76
CA LYS A 323 -13.62 1.79 21.88
C LYS A 323 -14.50 3.01 21.54
N LYS A 324 -14.30 3.62 20.36
CA LYS A 324 -15.08 4.77 19.87
C LYS A 324 -16.56 4.41 19.74
N SER A 325 -16.87 3.24 19.17
CA SER A 325 -18.23 2.72 19.01
C SER A 325 -18.92 2.47 20.36
N SER A 326 -18.24 1.82 21.32
CA SER A 326 -18.79 1.57 22.66
C SER A 326 -19.03 2.86 23.45
N GLN A 327 -18.10 3.83 23.38
CA GLN A 327 -18.25 5.13 24.03
C GLN A 327 -19.41 5.93 23.44
N ARG A 328 -19.55 5.95 22.10
CA ARG A 328 -20.68 6.59 21.41
C ARG A 328 -22.00 5.97 21.82
N LYS A 329 -22.10 4.64 21.85
CA LYS A 329 -23.33 3.95 22.24
C LYS A 329 -23.76 4.30 23.67
N LYS A 330 -22.84 4.25 24.64
CA LYS A 330 -23.13 4.62 26.03
C LYS A 330 -23.54 6.10 26.17
N ALA A 331 -22.89 6.98 25.42
CA ALA A 331 -23.19 8.40 25.44
C ALA A 331 -24.57 8.69 24.82
N GLN A 332 -24.92 8.02 23.72
CA GLN A 332 -26.24 8.08 23.10
C GLN A 332 -27.33 7.54 24.02
N GLU A 333 -27.13 6.34 24.59
CA GLU A 333 -28.07 5.76 25.56
C GLU A 333 -28.31 6.70 26.75
N LYS A 334 -27.25 7.34 27.26
CA LYS A 334 -27.35 8.35 28.32
C LYS A 334 -28.12 9.59 27.85
N PHE A 335 -27.84 10.09 26.64
CA PHE A 335 -28.51 11.26 26.06
C PHE A 335 -30.01 11.02 25.83
N ASP A 336 -30.37 9.89 25.22
CA ASP A 336 -31.75 9.48 24.98
C ASP A 336 -32.51 9.33 26.30
N LEU A 337 -31.88 8.69 27.30
CA LEU A 337 -32.47 8.53 28.62
C LEU A 337 -32.71 9.89 29.29
N ILE A 338 -31.77 10.83 29.19
CA ILE A 338 -31.92 12.18 29.75
C ILE A 338 -33.03 12.95 29.04
N ASN A 339 -33.10 12.90 27.70
CA ASN A 339 -34.13 13.60 26.93
C ASN A 339 -35.54 13.07 27.19
N ILE A 340 -35.69 11.79 27.55
CA ILE A 340 -37.00 11.22 27.91
C ILE A 340 -37.35 11.53 29.36
N ILE A 341 -36.43 11.29 30.29
CA ILE A 341 -36.72 11.34 31.73
C ILE A 341 -36.77 12.78 32.25
N LEU A 342 -35.84 13.64 31.83
CA LEU A 342 -35.69 14.97 32.42
C LEU A 342 -36.91 15.88 32.18
N PRO A 343 -37.53 15.92 30.98
CA PRO A 343 -38.77 16.67 30.77
C PRO A 343 -39.95 16.11 31.56
N GLU A 344 -40.08 14.79 31.65
CA GLU A 344 -41.14 14.14 32.45
C GLU A 344 -41.03 14.48 33.94
N ILE A 345 -39.80 14.51 34.48
CA ILE A 345 -39.56 14.95 35.87
C ILE A 345 -39.89 16.43 36.03
N SER A 346 -39.45 17.27 35.09
CA SER A 346 -39.68 18.71 35.08
C SER A 346 -41.18 19.01 35.12
N LYS A 347 -41.94 18.41 34.20
CA LYS A 347 -43.38 18.58 34.09
C LYS A 347 -44.12 18.16 35.36
N LYS A 348 -43.87 16.95 35.86
CA LYS A 348 -44.54 16.45 37.08
C LYS A 348 -44.20 17.28 38.33
N THR A 349 -42.97 17.75 38.45
CA THR A 349 -42.54 18.55 39.60
C THR A 349 -43.11 19.96 39.53
N SER A 350 -43.20 20.52 38.32
CA SER A 350 -43.79 21.84 38.05
C SER A 350 -45.31 21.83 38.26
N GLU A 351 -46.00 20.76 37.85
CA GLU A 351 -47.42 20.52 38.14
C GLU A 351 -47.67 20.40 39.65
N LEU A 352 -46.84 19.64 40.38
CA LEU A 352 -47.01 19.45 41.83
C LEU A 352 -46.79 20.73 42.64
N LEU A 353 -45.88 21.59 42.18
CA LEU A 353 -45.50 22.84 42.87
C LEU A 353 -46.20 24.08 42.30
N GLU A 354 -47.05 23.94 41.28
CA GLU A 354 -47.71 25.01 40.54
C GLU A 354 -46.74 26.11 40.05
N ARG A 355 -45.62 25.69 39.45
CA ARG A 355 -44.57 26.59 38.91
C ARG A 355 -44.34 26.38 37.42
N GLU A 356 -43.72 27.36 36.77
CA GLU A 356 -43.27 27.22 35.38
C GLU A 356 -42.11 26.23 35.27
N GLU A 357 -42.05 25.54 34.14
CA GLU A 357 -40.98 24.57 33.86
C GLU A 357 -39.61 25.27 33.76
N PRO A 358 -38.60 24.82 34.51
CA PRO A 358 -37.26 25.40 34.42
C PRO A 358 -36.59 25.06 33.09
N ASP A 359 -35.71 25.96 32.62
CA ASP A 359 -34.81 25.66 31.49
C ASP A 359 -33.89 24.49 31.84
N LEU A 360 -34.03 23.41 31.08
CA LEU A 360 -33.30 22.16 31.28
C LEU A 360 -31.91 22.18 30.66
N ALA A 361 -31.61 23.11 29.73
CA ALA A 361 -30.33 23.13 29.01
C ALA A 361 -29.08 23.21 29.94
N PRO A 362 -29.08 24.01 31.03
CA PRO A 362 -27.96 24.03 31.98
C PRO A 362 -27.82 22.72 32.79
N VAL A 363 -28.94 22.04 33.05
CA VAL A 363 -28.96 20.78 33.82
C VAL A 363 -28.45 19.63 32.95
N ILE A 364 -28.90 19.56 31.69
CA ILE A 364 -28.43 18.59 30.70
C ILE A 364 -26.92 18.73 30.53
N THR A 365 -26.43 19.96 30.37
CA THR A 365 -25.00 20.27 30.27
C THR A 365 -24.22 19.77 31.50
N LYS A 366 -24.72 20.02 32.72
CA LYS A 366 -24.08 19.54 33.96
C LYS A 366 -24.05 18.02 34.08
N ILE A 367 -25.11 17.33 33.66
CA ILE A 367 -25.18 15.86 33.74
C ILE A 367 -24.24 15.22 32.71
N MET A 368 -24.12 15.83 31.53
CA MET A 368 -23.25 15.34 30.46
C MET A 368 -21.79 15.55 30.79
N ASN A 369 -21.40 16.76 31.24
CA ASN A 369 -20.04 17.15 31.65
C ASN A 369 -18.93 16.60 30.72
N ALA A 370 -19.17 16.62 29.41
CA ALA A 370 -18.27 16.08 28.41
C ALA A 370 -18.34 16.90 27.13
N VAL A 371 -17.29 16.82 26.32
CA VAL A 371 -17.24 17.45 25.00
C VAL A 371 -17.55 16.36 23.97
N PHE A 372 -18.48 16.65 23.07
CA PHE A 372 -18.93 15.71 22.04
C PHE A 372 -18.33 16.09 20.71
N LEU A 373 -17.99 15.08 19.92
CA LEU A 373 -17.60 15.25 18.54
C LEU A 373 -18.46 14.35 17.66
N GLU A 374 -19.16 14.99 16.74
CA GLU A 374 -19.88 14.38 15.63
C GLU A 374 -19.08 14.61 14.36
N ASP A 375 -18.99 13.56 13.54
CA ASP A 375 -18.34 13.62 12.25
C ASP A 375 -19.25 13.01 11.20
N GLU A 376 -19.32 13.67 10.05
CA GLU A 376 -20.08 13.20 8.90
C GLU A 376 -19.22 13.33 7.65
N ILE A 377 -19.18 12.27 6.85
CA ILE A 377 -18.49 12.26 5.57
C ILE A 377 -19.52 12.00 4.48
N ILE A 378 -19.63 12.95 3.55
CA ILE A 378 -20.56 12.91 2.43
C ILE A 378 -19.77 12.94 1.13
N TRP A 379 -20.08 12.01 0.23
CA TRP A 379 -19.60 12.05 -1.15
C TRP A 379 -20.53 12.89 -2.00
N ASP A 380 -20.03 14.01 -2.54
CA ASP A 380 -20.75 14.83 -3.49
C ASP A 380 -20.56 14.29 -4.92
N LYS A 381 -21.67 13.87 -5.55
CA LYS A 381 -21.68 13.30 -6.90
C LYS A 381 -21.41 14.35 -7.99
N GLU A 382 -21.79 15.61 -7.75
CA GLU A 382 -21.66 16.66 -8.76
C GLU A 382 -20.23 17.19 -8.82
N THR A 383 -19.65 17.50 -7.66
CA THR A 383 -18.29 18.05 -7.57
C THR A 383 -17.20 16.97 -7.56
N LYS A 384 -17.56 15.69 -7.40
CA LYS A 384 -16.64 14.56 -7.20
C LYS A 384 -15.66 14.79 -6.04
N LYS A 385 -16.15 15.43 -4.98
CA LYS A 385 -15.39 15.72 -3.77
C LYS A 385 -16.00 14.98 -2.58
N THR A 386 -15.15 14.54 -1.67
CA THR A 386 -15.59 14.02 -0.37
C THR A 386 -15.58 15.17 0.64
N ILE A 387 -16.73 15.52 1.20
CA ILE A 387 -16.87 16.59 2.20
C ILE A 387 -16.87 15.93 3.58
N CYS A 388 -16.01 16.42 4.47
CA CYS A 388 -15.98 16.03 5.87
C CYS A 388 -16.38 17.23 6.74
N SER A 389 -17.42 17.01 7.55
CA SER A 389 -17.92 17.97 8.53
C SER A 389 -17.72 17.40 9.92
N ILE A 390 -17.07 18.18 10.78
CA ILE A 390 -16.75 17.82 12.16
C ILE A 390 -17.35 18.88 13.07
N THR A 391 -18.32 18.49 13.90
CA THR A 391 -18.99 19.40 14.83
C THR A 391 -18.66 19.01 16.26
N ILE A 392 -18.20 19.99 17.04
CA ILE A 392 -17.73 19.78 18.40
C ILE A 392 -18.61 20.58 19.35
N TYR A 393 -19.24 19.92 20.31
CA TYR A 393 -20.14 20.52 21.29
C TYR A 393 -19.50 20.49 22.68
N ASN A 394 -19.41 21.63 23.35
CA ASN A 394 -18.91 21.68 24.72
C ASN A 394 -20.06 21.60 25.74
N TYR A 395 -20.40 20.39 26.20
CA TYR A 395 -21.33 20.22 27.32
C TYR A 395 -20.62 20.17 28.69
N THR A 396 -19.51 20.89 28.87
CA THR A 396 -18.87 21.04 30.19
C THR A 396 -19.19 22.39 30.80
N ALA A 397 -19.16 22.49 32.13
CA ALA A 397 -19.43 23.74 32.84
C ALA A 397 -18.31 24.81 32.71
N ARG A 398 -17.22 24.52 31.98
CA ARG A 398 -16.09 25.43 31.77
C ARG A 398 -15.82 25.61 30.29
N ALA A 399 -15.26 26.76 29.94
CA ALA A 399 -14.76 26.98 28.60
C ALA A 399 -13.56 26.06 28.32
N ARG A 400 -13.46 25.53 27.09
CA ARG A 400 -12.44 24.57 26.68
C ARG A 400 -11.79 24.99 25.37
N ALA A 401 -10.47 24.91 25.31
CA ALA A 401 -9.71 25.10 24.07
C ALA A 401 -9.15 23.75 23.62
N TYR A 402 -9.35 23.41 22.34
CA TYR A 402 -8.86 22.17 21.74
C TYR A 402 -8.10 22.45 20.44
N THR A 403 -7.15 21.58 20.14
CA THR A 403 -6.60 21.43 18.80
C THR A 403 -7.07 20.09 18.25
N ILE A 404 -7.66 20.11 17.07
CA ILE A 404 -8.23 18.93 16.42
C ILE A 404 -7.34 18.55 15.27
N LEU A 405 -7.06 17.25 15.15
CA LEU A 405 -6.30 16.69 14.04
C LEU A 405 -7.15 15.63 13.37
N ALA A 406 -7.29 15.67 12.05
CA ALA A 406 -7.99 14.64 11.30
C ALA A 406 -7.02 13.91 10.38
N LYS A 407 -7.09 12.58 10.40
CA LYS A 407 -6.42 11.75 9.40
C LYS A 407 -7.20 11.87 8.10
N TRP A 408 -6.49 12.13 7.01
CA TRP A 408 -7.06 12.20 5.67
C TRP A 408 -6.22 11.34 4.71
N PRO A 409 -6.83 10.78 3.66
CA PRO A 409 -6.15 9.88 2.73
C PRO A 409 -5.20 10.67 1.81
N GLU A 410 -3.99 10.93 2.28
CA GLU A 410 -2.95 11.56 1.47
C GLU A 410 -2.35 10.55 0.49
N ALA A 411 -2.47 10.82 -0.81
CA ALA A 411 -1.91 10.02 -1.91
C ALA A 411 -1.64 10.92 -3.12
N ASP A 412 -0.91 10.41 -4.11
CA ASP A 412 -0.61 11.16 -5.34
C ASP A 412 -1.88 11.59 -6.07
N GLY A 413 -2.03 12.90 -6.27
CA GLY A 413 -3.21 13.50 -6.91
C GLY A 413 -4.40 13.75 -5.96
N VAL A 414 -4.30 13.42 -4.68
CA VAL A 414 -5.32 13.70 -3.67
C VAL A 414 -4.93 14.94 -2.86
N CYS A 415 -5.82 15.92 -2.80
CA CYS A 415 -5.57 17.17 -2.08
C CYS A 415 -6.80 17.67 -1.31
N ILE A 416 -6.54 18.33 -0.17
CA ILE A 416 -7.57 19.04 0.59
C ILE A 416 -7.93 20.32 -0.17
N VAL A 417 -9.22 20.49 -0.43
CA VAL A 417 -9.82 21.65 -1.09
C VAL A 417 -10.95 22.18 -0.22
N ASP A 418 -11.36 23.43 -0.42
CA ASP A 418 -12.50 24.03 0.30
C ASP A 418 -12.40 23.92 1.83
N ASN A 419 -11.27 24.36 2.40
CA ASN A 419 -10.99 24.37 3.84
C ASN A 419 -11.04 25.81 4.40
N PRO A 420 -12.24 26.37 4.66
CA PRO A 420 -12.41 27.77 5.08
C PRO A 420 -11.73 28.11 6.40
N ARG A 421 -11.54 27.13 7.29
CA ARG A 421 -10.90 27.32 8.60
C ARG A 421 -9.37 27.25 8.53
N GLY A 422 -8.80 26.89 7.37
CA GLY A 422 -7.37 26.75 7.17
C GLY A 422 -6.76 25.60 7.97
N GLY A 423 -5.70 25.87 8.73
CA GLY A 423 -4.93 24.85 9.45
C GLY A 423 -3.63 24.48 8.73
N ARG A 424 -2.95 23.45 9.23
CA ARG A 424 -1.62 23.07 8.74
C ARG A 424 -1.43 21.57 8.69
N LYS A 425 -0.61 21.10 7.76
CA LYS A 425 -0.11 19.74 7.75
C LYS A 425 0.82 19.53 8.95
N GLU A 426 0.56 18.50 9.76
CA GLU A 426 1.37 18.19 10.94
C GLU A 426 2.38 17.06 10.66
N THR A 427 1.97 16.04 9.88
CA THR A 427 2.77 14.93 9.35
C THR A 427 2.02 14.35 8.13
N THR A 428 2.59 13.37 7.43
CA THR A 428 1.91 12.72 6.30
C THR A 428 0.57 12.12 6.72
N GLY A 429 -0.49 12.46 6.00
CA GLY A 429 -1.86 12.03 6.23
C GLY A 429 -2.57 12.65 7.44
N LEU A 430 -2.00 13.68 8.10
CA LEU A 430 -2.60 14.31 9.28
C LEU A 430 -2.66 15.84 9.16
N TRP A 431 -3.89 16.38 9.22
CA TRP A 431 -4.14 17.82 9.18
C TRP A 431 -4.58 18.36 10.53
N ASN A 432 -4.15 19.57 10.89
CA ASN A 432 -4.33 20.17 12.20
C ASN A 432 -5.10 21.51 12.12
N TRP A 433 -6.13 21.65 12.96
CA TRP A 433 -6.87 22.88 13.24
C TRP A 433 -6.78 23.26 14.71
N ARG A 434 -6.41 24.52 14.99
CA ARG A 434 -6.55 25.10 16.32
C ARG A 434 -7.93 25.75 16.44
N LEU A 435 -8.71 25.33 17.43
CA LEU A 435 -10.01 25.92 17.70
C LEU A 435 -9.88 27.10 18.66
N ASP A 436 -10.78 28.05 18.51
CA ASP A 436 -11.05 29.05 19.52
C ASP A 436 -11.61 28.40 20.77
N THR A 437 -11.54 29.13 21.88
CA THR A 437 -12.10 28.67 23.15
C THR A 437 -13.62 28.49 23.01
N LEU A 438 -14.10 27.28 23.27
CA LEU A 438 -15.51 26.92 23.28
C LEU A 438 -16.11 27.17 24.65
N ASP A 439 -17.06 28.08 24.78
CA ASP A 439 -17.80 28.28 26.02
C ASP A 439 -18.80 27.14 26.30
N PRO A 440 -19.26 26.94 27.54
CA PRO A 440 -20.30 25.97 27.88
C PRO A 440 -21.55 26.10 27.00
N GLY A 441 -22.00 25.01 26.39
CA GLY A 441 -23.16 24.96 25.51
C GLY A 441 -22.91 25.44 24.07
N GLN A 442 -21.73 25.96 23.76
CA GLN A 442 -21.37 26.33 22.38
C GLN A 442 -20.84 25.15 21.57
N SER A 443 -20.90 25.30 20.26
CA SER A 443 -20.31 24.38 19.30
C SER A 443 -19.39 25.07 18.30
N ALA A 444 -18.48 24.29 17.72
CA ALA A 444 -17.65 24.72 16.60
C ALA A 444 -17.67 23.68 15.49
N GLU A 445 -17.74 24.14 14.25
CA GLU A 445 -17.73 23.30 13.06
C GLU A 445 -16.41 23.45 12.30
N ILE A 446 -15.81 22.32 11.91
CA ILE A 446 -14.71 22.26 10.96
C ILE A 446 -15.24 21.53 9.72
N ARG A 447 -15.22 22.21 8.57
CA ARG A 447 -15.60 21.62 7.29
C ARG A 447 -14.44 21.72 6.32
N PHE A 448 -14.14 20.63 5.63
CA PHE A 448 -13.19 20.62 4.53
C PHE A 448 -13.59 19.57 3.49
N ALA A 449 -13.16 19.77 2.24
CA ALA A 449 -13.36 18.79 1.17
C ALA A 449 -12.04 18.18 0.72
N VAL A 450 -12.10 16.99 0.12
CA VAL A 450 -10.95 16.32 -0.47
C VAL A 450 -11.29 15.98 -1.91
N SER A 451 -10.43 16.41 -2.84
CA SER A 451 -10.52 16.08 -4.27
C SER A 451 -9.51 14.99 -4.65
N GLY A 452 -9.81 14.26 -5.72
CA GLY A 452 -8.97 13.15 -6.20
C GLY A 452 -9.37 11.77 -5.67
N LEU A 453 -10.39 11.70 -4.81
CA LEU A 453 -10.99 10.46 -4.32
C LEU A 453 -12.09 9.97 -5.25
N SER A 454 -12.47 8.70 -5.16
CA SER A 454 -13.69 8.14 -5.73
C SER A 454 -14.75 7.88 -4.65
N LYS A 455 -16.00 7.64 -5.07
CA LYS A 455 -17.08 7.28 -4.15
C LYS A 455 -16.71 6.03 -3.34
N GLY A 456 -16.70 6.15 -2.01
CA GLY A 456 -16.42 5.05 -1.09
C GLY A 456 -14.97 4.96 -0.61
N ASP A 457 -14.09 5.83 -1.11
CA ASP A 457 -12.65 5.81 -0.80
C ASP A 457 -12.37 6.25 0.63
N TRP A 458 -13.17 7.19 1.12
CA TRP A 458 -13.05 7.75 2.46
C TRP A 458 -14.43 7.85 3.11
N ASN A 459 -14.70 6.94 4.04
CA ASN A 459 -16.01 6.78 4.68
C ASN A 459 -15.93 6.92 6.20
N GLU A 460 -14.72 7.10 6.75
CA GLU A 460 -14.50 7.18 8.18
C GLU A 460 -13.48 8.27 8.48
N SER A 461 -13.77 9.11 9.47
CA SER A 461 -12.83 10.10 9.97
C SER A 461 -12.16 9.61 11.26
N ASP A 462 -10.84 9.47 11.20
CA ASP A 462 -10.02 9.28 12.39
C ASP A 462 -9.63 10.65 12.93
N ILE A 463 -10.33 11.08 13.98
CA ILE A 463 -10.14 12.39 14.59
C ILE A 463 -9.40 12.24 15.91
N PHE A 464 -8.34 13.03 16.04
CA PHE A 464 -7.52 13.17 17.22
C PHE A 464 -7.67 14.56 17.82
N PHE A 465 -7.36 14.69 19.11
CA PHE A 465 -7.37 16.00 19.77
C PHE A 465 -6.18 16.18 20.72
N ARG A 466 -5.81 17.46 20.92
CA ARG A 466 -4.96 17.94 22.02
C ARG A 466 -5.77 18.91 22.87
N GLY A 467 -5.74 18.72 24.19
CA GLY A 467 -6.40 19.60 25.14
C GLY A 467 -6.73 18.93 26.47
N ASN A 468 -7.28 19.71 27.39
CA ASN A 468 -7.66 19.26 28.72
C ASN A 468 -9.07 18.66 28.73
N GLY A 469 -9.23 17.50 29.35
CA GLY A 469 -10.47 16.71 29.33
C GLY A 469 -10.54 15.73 28.17
N GLU A 470 -11.53 14.84 28.19
CA GLU A 470 -11.77 13.90 27.10
C GLU A 470 -12.83 14.44 26.14
N ILE A 471 -12.68 14.14 24.85
CA ILE A 471 -13.70 14.38 23.82
C ILE A 471 -14.29 13.01 23.45
N ILE A 472 -15.60 12.86 23.58
CA ILE A 472 -16.31 11.65 23.16
C ILE A 472 -16.41 11.68 21.63
N GLY A 473 -15.87 10.64 20.98
CA GLY A 473 -15.84 10.54 19.51
C GLY A 473 -14.48 10.87 18.88
N ALA A 474 -13.51 11.35 19.66
CA ALA A 474 -12.15 11.63 19.21
C ALA A 474 -11.10 10.95 20.12
N THR A 475 -9.93 10.66 19.57
CA THR A 475 -8.84 10.01 20.31
C THR A 475 -7.83 11.05 20.78
N ARG A 476 -7.42 11.01 22.06
CA ARG A 476 -6.31 11.87 22.51
C ARG A 476 -5.04 11.45 21.77
N ILE A 477 -4.37 12.39 21.13
CA ILE A 477 -3.14 12.08 20.38
C ILE A 477 -2.03 11.67 21.36
N ASP A 478 -1.30 10.60 21.02
CA ASP A 478 -0.09 10.19 21.73
C ASP A 478 1.11 10.91 21.11
N GLU A 479 1.78 11.76 21.90
CA GLU A 479 2.93 12.54 21.43
C GLU A 479 4.11 11.65 21.03
N LYS A 480 4.29 10.49 21.67
CA LYS A 480 5.38 9.57 21.34
C LYS A 480 5.19 8.95 19.95
N LEU A 481 3.95 8.52 19.65
CA LEU A 481 3.61 7.93 18.37
C LEU A 481 3.72 8.96 17.23
N LEU A 482 3.33 10.21 17.50
CA LEU A 482 3.49 11.29 16.54
C LEU A 482 4.97 11.58 16.22
N ASP A 483 5.83 11.56 17.23
CA ASP A 483 7.26 11.76 17.03
C ASP A 483 7.91 10.59 16.28
N GLU A 484 7.44 9.36 16.49
CA GLU A 484 7.85 8.20 15.68
C GLU A 484 7.44 8.36 14.22
N MET A 485 6.20 8.78 13.94
CA MET A 485 5.74 9.06 12.57
C MET A 485 6.57 10.15 11.91
N ARG A 486 6.87 11.25 12.62
CA ARG A 486 7.73 12.32 12.10
C ARG A 486 9.14 11.82 11.78
N LYS A 487 9.73 10.99 12.64
CA LYS A 487 11.04 10.38 12.39
C LYS A 487 11.00 9.45 11.18
N MET A 488 9.94 8.66 11.03
CA MET A 488 9.76 7.77 9.89
C MET A 488 9.56 8.53 8.57
N ASP A 489 8.81 9.64 8.59
CA ASP A 489 8.60 10.54 7.46
C ASP A 489 9.91 11.24 7.08
N ALA A 490 10.65 11.76 8.06
CA ALA A 490 11.96 12.38 7.82
C ALA A 490 12.97 11.40 7.23
N LEU A 491 12.97 10.15 7.70
CA LEU A 491 13.84 9.10 7.18
C LEU A 491 13.44 8.69 5.76
N ALA A 492 12.13 8.58 5.49
CA ALA A 492 11.62 8.32 4.13
C ALA A 492 11.98 9.44 3.15
N ALA A 493 11.85 10.70 3.57
CA ALA A 493 12.22 11.85 2.76
C ALA A 493 13.73 11.87 2.45
N ALA A 494 14.57 11.56 3.44
CA ALA A 494 16.02 11.46 3.27
C ALA A 494 16.44 10.29 2.34
N GLU A 495 15.71 9.17 2.39
CA GLU A 495 15.90 8.05 1.46
C GLU A 495 15.46 8.40 0.04
N ALA A 496 14.32 9.08 -0.13
CA ALA A 496 13.84 9.55 -1.43
C ALA A 496 14.80 10.57 -2.06
N GLU A 497 15.34 11.49 -1.26
CA GLU A 497 16.36 12.46 -1.70
C GLU A 497 17.66 11.78 -2.13
N ARG A 498 18.04 10.65 -1.48
CA ARG A 498 19.18 9.82 -1.91
C ARG A 498 18.90 8.97 -3.14
N ALA A 499 17.65 8.59 -3.37
CA ALA A 499 17.23 7.78 -4.52
C ALA A 499 17.04 8.63 -5.79
N ALA A 500 16.79 9.93 -5.65
CA ALA A 500 16.75 10.85 -6.79
C ALA A 500 18.15 10.95 -7.43
N PRO A 501 18.29 10.75 -8.77
CA PRO A 501 19.54 11.02 -9.45
C PRO A 501 19.90 12.49 -9.24
N ARG A 502 21.10 12.76 -8.70
CA ARG A 502 21.64 14.11 -8.64
C ARG A 502 21.84 14.63 -10.06
N THR A 503 20.87 15.34 -10.60
CA THR A 503 21.10 16.34 -11.62
C THR A 503 21.81 17.50 -10.93
N GLU A 504 23.14 17.44 -10.87
CA GLU A 504 23.93 18.64 -10.61
C GLU A 504 23.72 19.57 -11.82
N SER A 505 22.84 20.55 -11.67
CA SER A 505 22.79 21.70 -12.55
C SER A 505 24.11 22.45 -12.42
N ILE A 506 24.79 22.66 -13.55
CA ILE A 506 26.11 23.31 -13.70
C ILE A 506 26.04 24.84 -13.40
N GLU A 507 25.06 25.31 -12.64
CA GLU A 507 24.85 26.74 -12.39
C GLU A 507 25.60 27.28 -11.17
N HIS A 508 26.14 26.42 -10.29
CA HIS A 508 26.77 26.86 -9.03
C HIS A 508 28.31 26.82 -8.99
N LEU A 509 28.99 26.58 -10.12
CA LEU A 509 30.46 26.56 -10.21
C LEU A 509 31.10 27.81 -10.82
N VAL A 510 30.34 28.85 -11.15
CA VAL A 510 30.88 30.10 -11.74
C VAL A 510 31.21 31.18 -10.70
N GLU A 511 30.76 31.07 -9.45
CA GLU A 511 31.00 32.13 -8.42
C GLU A 511 32.33 32.02 -7.64
N ARG A 512 33.27 31.17 -8.07
CA ARG A 512 34.60 31.10 -7.44
C ARG A 512 35.73 31.20 -8.45
N THR A 513 35.75 32.30 -9.19
CA THR A 513 36.98 32.75 -9.85
C THR A 513 37.27 34.18 -9.38
N PRO A 514 38.40 34.46 -8.70
CA PRO A 514 38.73 35.81 -8.31
C PRO A 514 39.14 36.60 -9.57
N THR A 515 38.39 37.64 -9.88
CA THR A 515 38.73 38.63 -10.91
C THR A 515 40.03 39.34 -10.53
N LYS A 516 41.08 39.14 -11.33
CA LYS A 516 42.26 40.02 -11.35
C LYS A 516 41.98 41.16 -12.32
N GLU A 517 42.02 42.37 -11.80
CA GLU A 517 42.03 43.63 -12.56
C GLU A 517 43.22 43.66 -13.53
N ILE A 518 42.98 44.03 -14.78
CA ILE A 518 44.02 44.54 -15.68
C ILE A 518 43.49 45.84 -16.27
N GLU A 519 44.15 46.93 -15.89
CA GLU A 519 43.94 48.30 -16.35
C GLU A 519 44.27 48.45 -17.85
N SER A 520 43.56 49.41 -18.45
CA SER A 520 43.73 49.93 -19.79
C SER A 520 45.12 50.54 -20.04
N ALA A 521 45.68 50.30 -21.22
CA ALA A 521 46.68 51.18 -21.82
C ALA A 521 46.43 51.32 -23.32
N GLU A 522 46.05 52.53 -23.74
CA GLU A 522 46.10 53.01 -25.12
C GLU A 522 47.58 53.19 -25.57
N GLY A 523 47.86 52.99 -26.87
CA GLY A 523 49.07 53.56 -27.48
C GLY A 523 49.70 52.82 -28.66
N ASN A 524 49.22 53.15 -29.87
CA ASN A 524 49.98 53.53 -31.07
C ASN A 524 51.05 52.63 -31.75
N LEU A 525 50.92 52.62 -33.10
CA LEU A 525 51.94 52.68 -34.18
C LEU A 525 52.48 51.37 -34.84
N THR A 526 51.95 51.13 -36.06
CA THR A 526 52.59 50.95 -37.39
C THR A 526 53.58 49.82 -37.74
N GLU A 527 53.34 49.27 -38.95
CA GLU A 527 54.26 48.65 -39.95
C GLU A 527 54.91 47.30 -39.59
N GLU A 528 55.15 46.32 -40.48
CA GLU A 528 54.77 45.97 -41.85
C GLU A 528 55.41 44.56 -42.10
N VAL A 529 54.79 43.70 -42.94
CA VAL A 529 55.37 42.57 -43.75
C VAL A 529 56.01 41.40 -42.94
N VAL A 530 55.63 40.12 -43.10
CA VAL A 530 56.01 39.22 -44.21
C VAL A 530 54.98 38.08 -44.43
N ASP A 531 54.70 37.89 -45.72
CA ASP A 531 53.97 36.83 -46.42
C ASP A 531 54.68 35.47 -46.42
N VAL A 532 53.95 34.35 -46.27
CA VAL A 532 54.12 33.14 -47.10
C VAL A 532 52.78 32.39 -47.18
N GLY A 533 52.11 32.48 -48.33
CA GLY A 533 50.95 31.66 -48.69
C GLY A 533 51.27 30.22 -49.17
N GLY A 534 50.22 29.46 -49.48
CA GLY A 534 50.32 28.26 -50.35
C GLY A 534 49.32 27.12 -50.15
N ASN A 535 48.14 27.24 -50.80
CA ASN A 535 47.30 26.25 -51.52
C ASN A 535 47.23 24.74 -51.16
N SER A 536 46.00 24.21 -51.10
CA SER A 536 45.33 23.34 -52.13
C SER A 536 44.11 22.61 -51.51
N GLU A 537 42.86 22.97 -51.84
CA GLU A 537 41.95 22.33 -52.83
C GLU A 537 41.28 20.97 -52.47
N THR A 538 39.93 21.00 -52.42
CA THR A 538 38.92 20.01 -52.93
C THR A 538 38.71 18.68 -52.15
N ASP A 539 37.52 18.14 -51.85
CA ASP A 539 36.16 18.04 -52.45
C ASP A 539 35.10 17.88 -51.31
N ALA A 540 33.92 18.51 -51.28
CA ALA A 540 32.66 18.36 -52.06
C ALA A 540 31.72 17.19 -51.65
N MET A 541 30.53 17.60 -51.13
CA MET A 541 29.17 17.00 -51.21
C MET A 541 28.88 15.60 -50.62
N GLY A 542 27.72 15.31 -50.01
CA GLY A 542 26.48 16.07 -49.91
C GLY A 542 25.43 15.37 -49.01
N LEU A 543 24.53 16.18 -48.45
CA LEU A 543 23.27 15.79 -47.79
C LEU A 543 22.15 15.67 -48.83
N TRP A 544 21.24 14.71 -48.64
CA TRP A 544 19.94 14.65 -49.32
C TRP A 544 18.81 14.61 -48.30
N ALA A 545 17.89 15.57 -48.43
CA ALA A 545 16.56 15.61 -47.84
C ALA A 545 15.56 15.79 -49.00
N TYR A 546 14.41 15.11 -48.94
CA TYR A 546 13.21 15.30 -49.77
C TYR A 546 12.02 14.84 -48.90
N GLU A 547 11.16 15.71 -48.39
CA GLU A 547 10.01 16.44 -49.01
C GLU A 547 8.76 15.59 -49.27
N GLU A 548 7.66 16.06 -48.67
CA GLU A 548 6.28 15.60 -48.77
C GLU A 548 5.64 16.01 -50.11
N GLY A 549 4.75 15.16 -50.63
CA GLY A 549 3.91 15.44 -51.79
C GLY A 549 2.47 14.98 -51.52
N ASN A 550 1.54 15.89 -51.78
CA ASN A 550 0.11 15.86 -51.50
C ASN A 550 -0.67 15.40 -52.75
N GLU A 551 -1.77 14.65 -52.57
CA GLU A 551 -2.98 14.67 -53.44
C GLU A 551 -4.20 14.13 -52.69
#